data_AF-A0A6P0M7T7-F1
#
_entry.id   AF-A0A6P0M7T7-F1
#
_cell.length_a   1.000
_cell.length_b   1.000
_cell.length_c   1.000
_cell.angle_alpha   90.00
_cell.angle_beta   90.00
_cell.angle_gamma   90.00
#
_symmetry.space_group_name_H-M   'P 1'
#
loop_
_entity.id
_entity.type
_entity.pdbx_description
1 polymer ?
#
loop_
_entity_poly.entity_id
_entity_poly.type
_entity_poly.pdbx_seq_one_letter_code
_entity_poly.pdbx_strand_id
1 'polypeptide(L)'
;ASTVLALYTSFLRPTFPTITGHLMSASILTIPACFVMAKLIVPETDVPKTLGKVPTEEEDPNQKKPSPIDSLIVGAWDGVRMAVGIAAVVIAILGLVALVNTFFAYLANLAASDNPLLQLIGNIFSVITLDNIFGVLFLPLTFLTGVSLDWQELWQASVLIGQRLLQTEIPSYLKLAQLSAQGLISDRAILIISYVLCGFAHIASFGIFVGGLASLVPERRADISSIGWKALWAATLATYMTGCIAGVFDFGNPAILGK
;
A
#
# COMPACT_ATOMS: atom_id res chain seq x y z
N ALA A 1 8.44 -5.41 0.18
CA ALA A 1 9.61 -6.28 0.43
C ALA A 1 9.37 -7.65 -0.20
N SER A 2 10.41 -8.36 -0.66
CA SER A 2 10.27 -9.72 -1.21
C SER A 2 9.71 -10.71 -0.19
N THR A 3 9.97 -10.47 1.11
CA THR A 3 9.52 -11.31 2.22
C THR A 3 8.00 -11.44 2.36
N VAL A 4 7.23 -10.41 1.99
CA VAL A 4 5.75 -10.42 2.04
C VAL A 4 5.10 -10.70 0.68
N LEU A 5 5.87 -10.65 -0.42
CA LEU A 5 5.35 -10.90 -1.77
C LEU A 5 4.74 -12.31 -1.89
N ALA A 6 5.33 -13.29 -1.22
CA ALA A 6 4.80 -14.66 -1.15
C ALA A 6 3.41 -14.72 -0.50
N LEU A 7 3.14 -13.85 0.48
CA LEU A 7 1.84 -13.78 1.15
C LEU A 7 0.76 -13.27 0.19
N TYR A 8 0.99 -12.17 -0.51
CA TYR A 8 0.03 -11.64 -1.50
C TYR A 8 -0.20 -12.61 -2.65
N THR A 9 0.87 -13.27 -3.10
CA THR A 9 0.80 -14.32 -4.11
C THR A 9 -0.12 -15.45 -3.65
N SER A 10 0.02 -15.90 -2.40
CA SER A 10 -0.83 -16.95 -1.82
C SER A 10 -2.31 -16.59 -1.84
N PHE A 11 -2.65 -15.33 -1.55
CA PHE A 11 -4.04 -14.87 -1.53
C PHE A 11 -4.69 -14.83 -2.91
N LEU A 12 -3.94 -14.38 -3.93
CA LEU A 12 -4.50 -14.13 -5.27
C LEU A 12 -4.33 -15.30 -6.25
N ARG A 13 -3.40 -16.23 -6.02
CA ARG A 13 -3.15 -17.35 -6.94
C ARG A 13 -4.38 -18.18 -7.33
N PRO A 14 -5.39 -18.40 -6.45
CA PRO A 14 -6.60 -19.13 -6.82
C PRO A 14 -7.43 -18.48 -7.95
N THR A 15 -7.37 -17.16 -8.09
CA THR A 15 -8.14 -16.40 -9.09
C THR A 15 -7.27 -15.73 -10.15
N PHE A 16 -5.99 -15.51 -9.84
CA PHE A 16 -4.95 -14.96 -10.71
C PHE A 16 -3.69 -15.83 -10.66
N PRO A 17 -3.68 -16.99 -11.33
CA PRO A 17 -2.57 -17.95 -11.35
C PRO A 17 -1.16 -17.37 -11.58
N THR A 18 -1.02 -16.37 -12.44
CA THR A 18 0.26 -15.74 -12.83
C THR A 18 0.66 -14.55 -11.97
N ILE A 19 -0.08 -14.23 -10.90
CA ILE A 19 0.11 -13.03 -10.06
C ILE A 19 1.55 -12.83 -9.57
N THR A 20 2.29 -13.92 -9.29
CA THR A 20 3.69 -13.84 -8.85
C THR A 20 4.55 -13.04 -9.82
N GLY A 21 4.45 -13.33 -11.12
CA GLY A 21 5.21 -12.65 -12.16
C GLY A 21 4.81 -11.19 -12.28
N HIS A 22 3.52 -10.88 -12.06
CA HIS A 22 3.00 -9.53 -12.04
C HIS A 22 3.52 -8.72 -10.84
N LEU A 23 3.53 -9.27 -9.63
CA LEU A 23 4.06 -8.58 -8.45
C LEU A 23 5.58 -8.39 -8.52
N MET A 24 6.32 -9.33 -9.13
CA MET A 24 7.74 -9.15 -9.43
C MET A 24 7.96 -8.03 -10.43
N SER A 25 7.17 -8.00 -11.52
CA SER A 25 7.23 -6.94 -12.53
C SER A 25 6.89 -5.57 -11.93
N ALA A 26 5.83 -5.48 -11.13
CA ALA A 26 5.45 -4.28 -10.41
C ALA A 26 6.58 -3.79 -9.48
N SER A 27 7.26 -4.69 -8.77
CA SER A 27 8.40 -4.34 -7.91
C SER A 27 9.56 -3.74 -8.70
N ILE A 28 9.89 -4.29 -9.88
CA ILE A 28 10.95 -3.76 -10.76
C ILE A 28 10.54 -2.41 -11.33
N LEU A 29 9.32 -2.28 -11.84
CA LEU A 29 8.79 -1.03 -12.41
C LEU A 29 8.69 0.09 -11.38
N THR A 30 8.49 -0.25 -10.11
CA THR A 30 8.39 0.73 -9.02
C THR A 30 9.73 1.42 -8.75
N ILE A 31 10.88 0.80 -9.06
CA ILE A 31 12.21 1.40 -8.87
C ILE A 31 12.32 2.73 -9.66
N PRO A 32 12.25 2.74 -11.01
CA PRO A 32 12.30 3.99 -11.76
C PRO A 32 11.10 4.90 -11.45
N ALA A 33 9.93 4.33 -11.14
CA ALA A 33 8.75 5.12 -10.78
C ALA A 33 8.96 5.99 -9.54
N CYS A 34 9.58 5.43 -8.49
CA CYS A 34 9.94 6.15 -7.28
C CYS A 34 10.93 7.27 -7.56
N PHE A 35 11.93 7.06 -8.42
CA PHE A 35 12.87 8.13 -8.78
C PHE A 35 12.19 9.28 -9.51
N VAL A 36 11.34 8.98 -10.49
CA VAL A 36 10.56 9.99 -11.21
C VAL A 36 9.69 10.78 -10.24
N MET A 37 8.88 10.11 -9.42
CA MET A 37 7.97 10.79 -8.50
C MET A 37 8.71 11.58 -7.42
N ALA A 38 9.79 11.04 -6.86
CA ALA A 38 10.60 11.74 -5.87
C ALA A 38 11.21 13.02 -6.46
N LYS A 39 11.75 12.96 -7.68
CA LYS A 39 12.36 14.13 -8.33
C LYS A 39 11.35 15.14 -8.88
N LEU A 40 10.13 14.73 -9.18
CA LEU A 40 9.04 15.66 -9.51
C LEU A 40 8.54 16.41 -8.27
N ILE A 41 8.40 15.73 -7.12
CA ILE A 41 7.86 16.33 -5.89
C ILE A 41 8.92 17.12 -5.12
N VAL A 42 10.16 16.61 -5.07
CA VAL A 42 11.31 17.27 -4.43
C VAL A 42 12.50 17.23 -5.40
N PRO A 43 12.57 18.19 -6.34
CA PRO A 43 13.70 18.30 -7.26
C PRO A 43 15.02 18.55 -6.49
N GLU A 44 16.12 18.03 -7.04
CA GLU A 44 17.45 18.38 -6.53
C GLU A 44 17.77 19.82 -6.90
N THR A 45 18.20 20.63 -5.92
CA THR A 45 18.60 22.02 -6.15
C THR A 45 20.10 22.24 -5.97
N ASP A 46 20.76 21.35 -5.24
CA ASP A 46 22.19 21.39 -4.97
C ASP A 46 22.97 20.36 -5.81
N VAL A 47 24.30 20.40 -5.72
CA VAL A 47 25.18 19.40 -6.34
C VAL A 47 25.30 18.19 -5.40
N PRO A 48 24.89 16.97 -5.81
CA PRO A 48 25.00 15.79 -4.97
C PRO A 48 26.45 15.48 -4.62
N LYS A 49 26.73 15.18 -3.34
CA LYS A 49 28.08 14.79 -2.89
C LYS A 49 28.59 13.51 -3.56
N THR A 50 27.68 12.67 -4.04
CA THR A 50 27.95 11.37 -4.67
C THR A 50 27.83 11.44 -6.20
N LEU A 51 27.79 12.63 -6.79
CA LEU A 51 27.63 12.79 -8.23
C LEU A 51 28.73 12.05 -9.00
N GLY A 52 28.31 11.10 -9.85
CA GLY A 52 29.21 10.30 -10.68
C GLY A 52 30.06 9.26 -9.94
N LYS A 53 29.80 8.99 -8.66
CA LYS A 53 30.56 8.02 -7.86
C LYS A 53 29.64 7.19 -6.96
N VAL A 54 29.95 5.90 -6.83
CA VAL A 54 29.35 5.06 -5.77
C VAL A 54 30.13 5.30 -4.49
N PRO A 55 29.49 5.69 -3.37
CA PRO A 55 30.17 5.82 -2.09
C PRO A 55 30.82 4.48 -1.72
N THR A 56 32.08 4.52 -1.28
CA THR A 56 32.69 3.35 -0.66
C THR A 56 32.10 3.19 0.73
N GLU A 57 31.46 2.05 0.98
CA GLU A 57 31.08 1.66 2.33
C GLU A 57 32.38 1.47 3.13
N GLU A 58 32.54 2.20 4.23
CA GLU A 58 33.63 1.97 5.16
C GLU A 58 33.37 0.61 5.82
N GLU A 59 34.10 -0.43 5.40
CA GLU A 59 34.09 -1.72 6.10
C GLU A 59 34.61 -1.47 7.52
N ASP A 60 33.74 -1.57 8.53
CA ASP A 60 34.18 -1.55 9.93
C ASP A 60 35.14 -2.74 10.14
N PRO A 61 36.43 -2.50 10.42
CA PRO A 61 37.41 -3.57 10.51
C PRO A 61 37.13 -4.57 11.65
N ASN A 62 36.24 -4.22 12.59
CA ASN A 62 35.78 -5.11 13.66
C ASN A 62 34.52 -5.92 13.27
N GLN A 63 33.88 -5.61 12.14
CA GLN A 63 32.69 -6.30 11.67
C GLN A 63 33.07 -7.63 11.03
N LYS A 64 32.92 -8.73 11.78
CA LYS A 64 33.12 -10.07 11.24
C LYS A 64 32.08 -10.36 10.17
N LYS A 65 32.52 -10.74 8.97
CA LYS A 65 31.62 -11.23 7.91
C LYS A 65 30.88 -12.47 8.44
N PRO A 66 29.54 -12.45 8.51
CA PRO A 66 28.80 -13.58 9.06
C PRO A 66 29.00 -14.80 8.16
N SER A 67 29.09 -15.98 8.77
CA SER A 67 29.14 -17.23 8.00
C SER A 67 27.81 -17.44 7.25
N PRO A 68 27.76 -18.24 6.16
CA PRO A 68 26.50 -18.52 5.47
C PRO A 68 25.42 -19.11 6.38
N ILE A 69 25.82 -19.95 7.35
CA ILE A 69 24.91 -20.56 8.34
C ILE A 69 24.43 -19.52 9.35
N ASP A 70 25.33 -18.65 9.81
CA ASP A 70 24.98 -17.56 10.73
C ASP A 70 23.98 -16.60 10.08
N SER A 71 24.21 -16.23 8.81
CA SER A 71 23.30 -15.40 8.01
C SER A 71 21.91 -16.04 7.85
N LEU A 72 21.87 -17.37 7.65
CA LEU A 72 20.61 -18.13 7.59
C LEU A 72 19.86 -18.07 8.93
N ILE A 73 20.55 -18.31 10.05
CA ILE A 73 19.95 -18.31 11.39
C ILE A 73 19.43 -16.92 11.76
N VAL A 74 20.24 -15.88 11.55
CA VAL A 74 19.85 -14.49 11.79
C VAL A 74 18.67 -14.10 10.91
N GLY A 75 18.74 -14.41 9.60
CA GLY A 75 17.65 -14.14 8.66
C GLY A 75 16.34 -14.86 9.03
N ALA A 76 16.41 -16.10 9.52
CA ALA A 76 15.24 -16.83 9.99
C ALA A 76 14.63 -16.17 11.24
N TRP A 77 15.45 -15.75 12.21
CA TRP A 77 14.96 -15.05 13.41
C TRP A 77 14.34 -13.69 13.08
N ASP A 78 14.96 -12.92 12.19
CA ASP A 78 14.40 -11.66 11.73
C ASP A 78 13.10 -11.88 10.94
N GLY A 79 13.00 -12.95 10.16
CA GLY A 79 11.78 -13.40 9.52
C GLY A 79 10.65 -13.70 10.51
N VAL A 80 10.94 -14.43 11.59
CA VAL A 80 9.95 -14.72 12.66
C VAL A 80 9.49 -13.43 13.34
N ARG A 81 10.42 -12.55 13.73
CA ARG A 81 10.09 -11.26 14.35
C ARG A 81 9.22 -10.41 13.44
N MET A 82 9.56 -10.34 12.16
CA MET A 82 8.79 -9.61 11.16
C MET A 82 7.39 -10.22 10.98
N ALA A 83 7.27 -11.56 10.88
CA ALA A 83 5.98 -12.23 10.74
C ALA A 83 5.05 -11.99 11.93
N VAL A 84 5.55 -12.15 13.16
CA VAL A 84 4.79 -11.87 14.39
C VAL A 84 4.43 -10.39 14.48
N GLY A 85 5.36 -9.49 14.15
CA GLY A 85 5.12 -8.05 14.11
C GLY A 85 4.01 -7.67 13.13
N ILE A 86 4.04 -8.21 11.91
CA ILE A 86 3.01 -7.99 10.89
C ILE A 86 1.65 -8.50 11.40
N ALA A 87 1.59 -9.72 11.92
CA ALA A 87 0.34 -10.30 12.44
C ALA A 87 -0.27 -9.44 13.56
N ALA A 88 0.57 -9.01 14.53
CA ALA A 88 0.15 -8.15 15.62
C ALA A 88 -0.37 -6.79 15.11
N VAL A 89 0.34 -6.17 14.17
CA VAL A 89 -0.07 -4.88 13.57
C VAL A 89 -1.37 -5.02 12.79
N VAL A 90 -1.55 -6.08 12.00
CA VAL A 90 -2.80 -6.33 11.26
C VAL A 90 -3.98 -6.50 12.23
N ILE A 91 -3.82 -7.30 13.30
CA ILE A 91 -4.87 -7.47 14.33
C ILE A 91 -5.22 -6.13 14.97
N ALA A 92 -4.22 -5.34 15.38
CA ALA A 92 -4.43 -4.05 16.03
C ALA A 92 -5.14 -3.05 15.10
N ILE A 93 -4.70 -2.95 13.84
CA ILE A 93 -5.26 -2.01 12.87
C ILE A 93 -6.69 -2.42 12.48
N LEU A 94 -6.95 -3.69 12.21
CA LEU A 94 -8.30 -4.17 11.91
C LEU A 94 -9.25 -3.96 13.10
N GLY A 95 -8.76 -4.19 14.33
CA GLY A 95 -9.52 -3.91 15.55
C GLY A 95 -9.85 -2.43 15.71
N LEU A 96 -8.89 -1.53 15.45
CA LEU A 96 -9.10 -0.10 15.53
C LEU A 96 -10.09 0.39 14.45
N VAL A 97 -9.96 -0.10 13.23
CA VAL A 97 -10.91 0.19 12.14
C VAL A 97 -12.31 -0.29 12.50
N ALA A 98 -12.44 -1.50 13.06
CA ALA A 98 -13.72 -2.03 13.51
C ALA A 98 -14.34 -1.18 14.63
N LEU A 99 -13.53 -0.68 15.57
CA LEU A 99 -13.98 0.23 16.62
C LEU A 99 -14.50 1.55 16.04
N VAL A 100 -13.78 2.16 15.10
CA VAL A 100 -14.22 3.41 14.44
C VAL A 100 -15.48 3.17 13.61
N ASN A 101 -15.57 2.07 12.86
CA ASN A 101 -16.77 1.72 12.11
C ASN A 101 -17.97 1.45 13.03
N THR A 102 -17.75 0.82 14.19
CA THR A 102 -18.80 0.63 15.20
C THR A 102 -19.26 1.95 15.79
N PHE A 103 -18.33 2.89 16.03
CA PHE A 103 -18.65 4.24 16.48
C PHE A 103 -19.46 5.01 15.43
N PHE A 104 -19.09 4.93 14.14
CA PHE A 104 -19.87 5.53 13.05
C PHE A 104 -21.25 4.89 12.92
N ALA A 105 -21.37 3.57 13.06
CA ALA A 105 -22.64 2.87 13.06
C ALA A 105 -23.54 3.29 14.25
N TYR A 106 -22.95 3.50 15.44
CA TYR A 106 -23.67 4.05 16.59
C TYR A 106 -24.23 5.44 16.29
N LEU A 107 -23.43 6.32 15.67
CA LEU A 107 -23.89 7.65 15.26
C LEU A 107 -24.98 7.56 14.19
N ALA A 108 -24.84 6.67 13.20
CA ALA A 108 -25.84 6.44 12.17
C ALA A 108 -27.20 6.01 12.76
N ASN A 109 -27.19 5.17 13.80
CA ASN A 109 -28.41 4.73 14.48
C ASN A 109 -29.17 5.85 15.20
N LEU A 110 -28.55 7.02 15.44
CA LEU A 110 -29.26 8.20 15.96
C LEU A 110 -30.30 8.75 14.98
N ALA A 111 -30.28 8.31 13.71
CA ALA A 111 -31.29 8.64 12.71
C ALA A 111 -32.69 8.17 13.12
N ALA A 112 -32.79 7.16 13.99
CA ALA A 112 -34.03 6.62 14.50
C ALA A 112 -34.58 7.36 15.74
N SER A 113 -33.92 8.43 16.20
CA SER A 113 -34.35 9.18 17.39
C SER A 113 -35.38 10.27 17.07
N ASP A 114 -36.28 10.54 18.01
CA ASP A 114 -37.34 11.55 17.88
C ASP A 114 -36.83 13.01 17.91
N ASN A 115 -35.55 13.21 18.25
CA ASN A 115 -34.95 14.54 18.31
C ASN A 115 -34.44 14.96 16.93
N PRO A 116 -34.90 16.09 16.36
CA PRO A 116 -34.54 16.49 14.98
C PRO A 116 -33.03 16.75 14.79
N LEU A 117 -32.33 17.20 15.84
CA LEU A 117 -30.87 17.37 15.79
C LEU A 117 -30.11 16.04 15.73
N LEU A 118 -30.55 15.04 16.49
CA LEU A 118 -29.92 13.71 16.51
C LEU A 118 -30.24 12.94 15.22
N GLN A 119 -31.44 13.14 14.66
CA GLN A 119 -31.83 12.59 13.36
C GLN A 119 -30.94 13.11 12.23
N LEU A 120 -30.61 14.41 12.23
CA LEU A 120 -29.68 15.00 11.26
C LEU A 120 -28.30 14.34 11.34
N ILE A 121 -27.76 14.18 12.56
CA ILE A 121 -26.45 13.55 12.78
C ILE A 121 -26.46 12.11 12.27
N GLY A 122 -27.50 11.33 12.58
CA GLY A 122 -27.59 9.95 12.11
C GLY A 122 -27.71 9.83 10.59
N ASN A 123 -28.44 10.73 9.94
CA ASN A 123 -28.54 10.77 8.48
C ASN A 123 -27.21 11.12 7.80
N ILE A 124 -26.35 11.90 8.47
CA ILE A 124 -25.00 12.19 7.97
C ILE A 124 -24.10 10.95 8.10
N PHE A 125 -24.09 10.32 9.28
CA PHE A 125 -23.23 9.15 9.55
C PHE A 125 -23.70 7.86 8.88
N SER A 126 -24.93 7.79 8.37
CA SER A 126 -25.38 6.68 7.51
C SER A 126 -24.62 6.64 6.18
N VAL A 127 -24.14 7.80 5.71
CA VAL A 127 -23.33 7.93 4.50
C VAL A 127 -21.84 8.04 4.82
N ILE A 128 -21.47 8.69 5.93
CA ILE A 128 -20.06 8.84 6.31
C ILE A 128 -19.56 7.56 7.01
N THR A 129 -18.96 6.68 6.21
CA THR A 129 -18.19 5.53 6.69
C THR A 129 -16.70 5.73 6.41
N LEU A 130 -15.80 5.02 7.13
CA LEU A 130 -14.37 5.07 6.80
C LEU A 130 -14.12 4.65 5.35
N ASP A 131 -14.82 3.63 4.88
CA ASP A 131 -14.75 3.12 3.52
C ASP A 131 -15.15 4.19 2.51
N ASN A 132 -16.23 4.94 2.76
CA ASN A 132 -16.69 6.01 1.88
C ASN A 132 -15.72 7.20 1.89
N ILE A 133 -15.11 7.53 3.03
CA ILE A 133 -14.08 8.57 3.12
C ILE A 133 -12.88 8.19 2.24
N PHE A 134 -12.38 6.96 2.36
CA PHE A 134 -11.27 6.48 1.53
C PHE A 134 -11.66 6.37 0.05
N GLY A 135 -12.86 5.87 -0.22
CA GLY A 135 -13.43 5.77 -1.56
C GLY A 135 -13.46 7.13 -2.25
N VAL A 136 -14.00 8.17 -1.62
CA VAL A 136 -14.02 9.53 -2.19
C VAL A 136 -12.62 10.10 -2.36
N LEU A 137 -11.75 9.97 -1.35
CA LEU A 137 -10.41 10.55 -1.36
C LEU A 137 -9.55 10.00 -2.52
N PHE A 138 -9.65 8.70 -2.80
CA PHE A 138 -8.86 8.03 -3.82
C PHE A 138 -9.59 7.85 -5.16
N LEU A 139 -10.86 8.26 -5.27
CA LEU A 139 -11.66 8.07 -6.49
C LEU A 139 -11.02 8.74 -7.71
N PRO A 140 -10.54 10.01 -7.63
CA PRO A 140 -9.95 10.67 -8.80
C PRO A 140 -8.71 9.93 -9.30
N LEU A 141 -7.83 9.50 -8.38
CA LEU A 141 -6.62 8.78 -8.74
C LEU A 141 -6.96 7.38 -9.29
N THR A 142 -7.92 6.70 -8.68
CA THR A 142 -8.37 5.37 -9.12
C THR A 142 -8.96 5.44 -10.52
N PHE A 143 -9.79 6.44 -10.80
CA PHE A 143 -10.32 6.68 -12.13
C PHE A 143 -9.21 6.88 -13.18
N LEU A 144 -8.17 7.64 -12.85
CA LEU A 144 -7.03 7.87 -13.75
C LEU A 144 -6.21 6.61 -14.07
N THR A 145 -6.31 5.55 -13.27
CA THR A 145 -5.67 4.26 -13.60
C THR A 145 -6.35 3.53 -14.76
N GLY A 146 -7.59 3.91 -15.12
CA GLY A 146 -8.37 3.20 -16.12
C GLY A 146 -8.80 1.80 -15.67
N VAL A 147 -9.02 1.63 -14.36
CA VAL A 147 -9.42 0.35 -13.75
C VAL A 147 -10.73 -0.19 -14.33
N SER A 148 -11.74 0.68 -14.46
CA SER A 148 -13.05 0.38 -15.00
C SER A 148 -13.80 1.67 -15.34
N LEU A 149 -14.76 1.55 -16.26
CA LEU A 149 -15.77 2.59 -16.54
C LEU A 149 -17.10 2.29 -15.86
N ASP A 150 -17.28 1.08 -15.31
CA ASP A 150 -18.43 0.76 -14.45
C ASP A 150 -18.25 1.45 -13.10
N TRP A 151 -19.25 2.24 -12.70
CA TRP A 151 -19.24 2.99 -11.45
C TRP A 151 -19.12 2.07 -10.23
N GLN A 152 -19.78 0.91 -10.25
CA GLN A 152 -19.78 0.01 -9.10
C GLN A 152 -18.39 -0.58 -8.87
N GLU A 153 -17.73 -1.04 -9.94
CA GLU A 153 -16.37 -1.57 -9.89
C GLU A 153 -15.34 -0.47 -9.58
N LEU A 154 -15.48 0.71 -10.19
CA LEU A 154 -14.62 1.86 -9.92
C LEU A 154 -14.68 2.28 -8.45
N TRP A 155 -15.88 2.33 -7.87
CA TRP A 155 -16.07 2.65 -6.46
C TRP A 155 -15.41 1.60 -5.55
N GLN A 156 -15.65 0.32 -5.81
CA GLN A 156 -15.05 -0.77 -5.04
C GLN A 156 -13.51 -0.75 -5.12
N ALA A 157 -12.96 -0.52 -6.31
CA ALA A 157 -11.52 -0.35 -6.51
C ALA A 157 -10.97 0.82 -5.69
N SER A 158 -11.67 1.96 -5.70
CA SER A 158 -11.23 3.16 -4.98
C SER A 158 -11.24 2.96 -3.46
N VAL A 159 -12.30 2.36 -2.92
CA VAL A 159 -12.38 2.02 -1.49
C VAL A 159 -11.23 1.10 -1.11
N LEU A 160 -10.99 0.05 -1.89
CA LEU A 160 -9.98 -0.96 -1.60
C LEU A 160 -8.55 -0.41 -1.67
N ILE A 161 -8.25 0.44 -2.66
CA ILE A 161 -6.96 1.13 -2.76
C ILE A 161 -6.81 2.15 -1.63
N GLY A 162 -7.87 2.90 -1.30
CA GLY A 162 -7.81 3.94 -0.28
C GLY A 162 -7.68 3.38 1.13
N GLN A 163 -8.33 2.25 1.43
CA GLN A 163 -8.19 1.54 2.71
C GLN A 163 -6.73 1.23 3.04
N ARG A 164 -5.88 0.98 2.03
CA ARG A 164 -4.44 0.74 2.22
C ARG A 164 -3.77 1.81 3.07
N LEU A 165 -4.17 3.09 2.94
CA LEU A 165 -3.53 4.22 3.62
C LEU A 165 -3.49 4.02 5.14
N LEU A 166 -4.58 3.52 5.73
CA LEU A 166 -4.66 3.18 7.15
C LEU A 166 -4.42 1.69 7.41
N GLN A 167 -4.99 0.83 6.58
CA GLN A 167 -5.11 -0.61 6.84
C GLN A 167 -3.89 -1.43 6.40
N THR A 168 -2.90 -0.81 5.75
CA THR A 168 -1.81 -1.49 5.02
C THR A 168 -2.32 -2.27 3.81
N GLU A 169 -1.42 -2.80 3.00
CA GLU A 169 -1.76 -3.54 1.79
C GLU A 169 -2.26 -4.97 2.06
N ILE A 170 -1.90 -5.61 3.18
CA ILE A 170 -2.30 -6.99 3.48
C ILE A 170 -3.84 -7.14 3.51
N PRO A 171 -4.61 -6.35 4.29
CA PRO A 171 -6.07 -6.41 4.25
C PRO A 171 -6.67 -6.09 2.88
N SER A 172 -6.10 -5.11 2.16
CA SER A 172 -6.55 -4.77 0.80
C SER A 172 -6.38 -5.94 -0.17
N TYR A 173 -5.26 -6.66 -0.12
CA TYR A 173 -5.03 -7.85 -0.94
C TYR A 173 -5.99 -9.01 -0.59
N LEU A 174 -6.28 -9.21 0.70
CA LEU A 174 -7.27 -10.19 1.15
C LEU A 174 -8.66 -9.87 0.60
N LYS A 175 -9.06 -8.59 0.68
CA LYS A 175 -10.36 -8.14 0.16
C LYS A 175 -10.42 -8.27 -1.36
N LEU A 176 -9.33 -7.97 -2.06
CA LEU A 176 -9.23 -8.14 -3.52
C LEU A 176 -9.42 -9.59 -3.93
N ALA A 177 -8.75 -10.52 -3.25
CA ALA A 177 -8.90 -11.95 -3.49
C ALA A 177 -10.34 -12.43 -3.27
N GLN A 178 -11.02 -11.95 -2.21
CA GLN A 178 -12.43 -12.27 -1.94
C GLN A 178 -13.37 -11.76 -3.03
N LEU A 179 -13.22 -10.50 -3.44
CA LEU A 179 -14.06 -9.89 -4.48
C LEU A 179 -13.85 -10.57 -5.83
N SER A 180 -12.61 -10.92 -6.16
CA SER A 180 -12.28 -11.70 -7.35
C SER A 180 -12.91 -13.09 -7.32
N ALA A 181 -12.83 -13.81 -6.20
CA ALA A 181 -13.43 -15.14 -6.07
C ALA A 181 -14.97 -15.12 -6.19
N GLN A 182 -15.60 -14.01 -5.85
CA GLN A 182 -17.04 -13.78 -6.00
C GLN A 182 -17.44 -13.30 -7.41
N GLY A 183 -16.48 -13.04 -8.30
CA GLY A 183 -16.75 -12.48 -9.63
C GLY A 183 -17.23 -11.04 -9.61
N LEU A 184 -16.97 -10.28 -8.53
CA LEU A 184 -17.38 -8.88 -8.38
C LEU A 184 -16.35 -7.88 -8.96
N ILE A 185 -15.15 -8.37 -9.30
CA ILE A 185 -14.07 -7.60 -9.91
C ILE A 185 -13.65 -8.30 -11.20
N SER A 186 -13.50 -7.53 -12.28
CA SER A 186 -13.06 -7.97 -13.59
C SER A 186 -11.57 -8.31 -13.62
N ASP A 187 -11.19 -9.06 -14.65
CA ASP A 187 -9.81 -9.47 -14.92
C ASP A 187 -8.86 -8.27 -15.12
N ARG A 188 -9.37 -7.17 -15.69
CA ARG A 188 -8.64 -5.91 -15.82
C ARG A 188 -8.45 -5.22 -14.46
N ALA A 189 -9.52 -5.12 -13.68
CA ALA A 189 -9.48 -4.42 -12.41
C ALA A 189 -8.58 -5.14 -11.40
N ILE A 190 -8.63 -6.47 -11.31
CA ILE A 190 -7.73 -7.24 -10.44
C ILE A 190 -6.26 -7.03 -10.81
N LEU A 191 -5.93 -6.96 -12.10
CA LEU A 191 -4.58 -6.67 -12.57
C LEU A 191 -4.11 -5.28 -12.13
N ILE A 192 -4.87 -4.24 -12.44
CA ILE A 192 -4.50 -2.85 -12.14
C ILE A 192 -4.40 -2.65 -10.63
N ILE A 193 -5.41 -3.09 -9.87
CA ILE A 193 -5.43 -2.94 -8.41
C ILE A 193 -4.23 -3.68 -7.78
N SER A 194 -3.88 -4.87 -8.27
CA SER A 194 -2.71 -5.61 -7.77
C SER A 194 -1.41 -4.80 -7.95
N TYR A 195 -1.23 -4.10 -9.06
CA TYR A 195 -0.06 -3.23 -9.26
C TYR A 195 -0.13 -1.99 -8.36
N VAL A 196 -1.30 -1.36 -8.26
CA VAL A 196 -1.49 -0.18 -7.39
C VAL A 196 -1.23 -0.51 -5.92
N LEU A 197 -1.63 -1.70 -5.46
CA LEU A 197 -1.38 -2.15 -4.09
C LEU A 197 0.07 -2.64 -3.85
N CYS A 198 0.86 -2.87 -4.90
CA CYS A 198 2.22 -3.39 -4.79
C CYS A 198 3.21 -2.32 -4.28
N GLY A 199 3.09 -1.96 -3.00
CA GLY A 199 4.00 -1.04 -2.34
C GLY A 199 3.53 -0.65 -0.94
N PHE A 200 4.50 -0.39 -0.07
CA PHE A 200 4.32 -0.01 1.33
C PHE A 200 4.00 1.49 1.50
N ALA A 201 3.00 1.96 0.77
CA ALA A 201 2.57 3.36 0.78
C ALA A 201 1.37 3.56 1.74
N HIS A 202 1.65 3.54 3.04
CA HIS A 202 0.65 3.70 4.10
C HIS A 202 1.25 4.35 5.36
N ILE A 203 0.41 4.81 6.30
CA ILE A 203 0.85 5.58 7.47
C ILE A 203 1.79 4.77 8.38
N ALA A 204 1.53 3.48 8.57
CA ALA A 204 2.42 2.63 9.37
C ALA A 204 3.85 2.57 8.78
N SER A 205 3.98 2.43 7.46
CA SER A 205 5.28 2.44 6.78
C SER A 205 5.94 3.81 6.80
N PHE A 206 5.17 4.90 6.71
CA PHE A 206 5.69 6.24 6.97
C PHE A 206 6.37 6.32 8.34
N GLY A 207 5.74 5.81 9.40
CA GLY A 207 6.32 5.78 10.75
C GLY A 207 7.61 4.96 10.82
N ILE A 208 7.63 3.78 10.17
CA ILE A 208 8.81 2.90 10.11
C ILE A 208 9.97 3.57 9.37
N PHE A 209 9.74 4.14 8.19
CA PHE A 209 10.81 4.75 7.39
C PHE A 209 11.30 6.06 7.98
N VAL A 210 10.39 6.96 8.39
CA VAL A 210 10.79 8.24 9.00
C VAL A 210 11.48 8.01 10.33
N GLY A 211 10.92 7.15 11.19
CA GLY A 211 11.50 6.82 12.50
C GLY A 211 12.82 6.07 12.36
N GLY A 212 12.87 5.06 11.50
CA GLY A 212 14.06 4.25 11.24
C GLY A 212 15.21 5.08 10.69
N LEU A 213 14.97 5.87 9.64
CA LEU A 213 16.00 6.75 9.06
C LEU A 213 16.45 7.83 10.07
N ALA A 214 15.52 8.41 10.83
CA ALA A 214 15.89 9.37 11.87
C ALA A 214 16.72 8.74 13.01
N SER A 215 16.55 7.44 13.28
CA SER A 215 17.39 6.73 14.26
C SER A 215 18.79 6.41 13.73
N LEU A 216 18.92 6.20 12.40
CA LEU A 216 20.19 5.96 11.73
C LEU A 216 21.02 7.24 11.58
N VAL A 217 20.36 8.40 11.40
CA VAL A 217 21.01 9.70 11.17
C VAL A 217 20.34 10.79 12.03
N PRO A 218 20.55 10.80 13.36
CA PRO A 218 19.84 11.67 14.30
C PRO A 218 19.96 13.17 13.99
N GLU A 219 21.12 13.60 13.50
CA GLU A 219 21.43 14.98 13.13
C GLU A 219 20.58 15.49 11.95
N ARG A 220 20.01 14.59 11.14
CA ARG A 220 19.11 14.91 10.01
C ARG A 220 17.65 14.61 10.28
N ARG A 221 17.28 14.34 11.53
CA ARG A 221 15.90 14.01 11.92
C ARG A 221 14.87 15.05 11.45
N ALA A 222 15.20 16.34 11.55
CA ALA A 222 14.31 17.43 11.12
C ALA A 222 14.06 17.40 9.61
N ASP A 223 15.10 17.14 8.82
CA ASP A 223 14.97 17.04 7.36
C ASP A 223 14.11 15.83 6.99
N ILE A 224 14.38 14.67 7.60
CA ILE A 224 13.67 13.41 7.32
C ILE A 224 12.18 13.53 7.65
N SER A 225 11.84 14.13 8.80
CA SER A 225 10.44 14.33 9.19
C SER A 225 9.73 15.33 8.28
N SER A 226 10.42 16.38 7.82
CA SER A 226 9.84 17.41 6.95
C SER A 226 9.41 16.87 5.58
N ILE A 227 10.12 15.86 5.05
CA ILE A 227 9.81 15.25 3.75
C ILE A 227 8.92 14.02 3.86
N GLY A 228 8.70 13.46 5.04
CA GLY A 228 8.05 12.16 5.19
C GLY A 228 6.65 12.08 4.56
N TRP A 229 5.81 13.12 4.72
CA TRP A 229 4.49 13.16 4.08
C TRP A 229 4.59 13.26 2.56
N LYS A 230 5.57 14.02 2.05
CA LYS A 230 5.84 14.11 0.60
C LYS A 230 6.31 12.75 0.08
N ALA A 231 7.12 12.02 0.84
CA ALA A 231 7.59 10.68 0.47
C ALA A 231 6.44 9.66 0.44
N LEU A 232 5.50 9.71 1.39
CA LEU A 232 4.30 8.86 1.37
C LEU A 232 3.45 9.09 0.12
N TRP A 233 3.24 10.36 -0.26
CA TRP A 233 2.53 10.71 -1.49
C TRP A 233 3.31 10.30 -2.74
N ALA A 234 4.63 10.52 -2.77
CA ALA A 234 5.50 10.08 -3.88
C ALA A 234 5.41 8.57 -4.09
N ALA A 235 5.49 7.79 -3.01
CA ALA A 235 5.38 6.34 -3.04
C ALA A 235 3.98 5.90 -3.51
N THR A 236 2.93 6.56 -3.04
CA THR A 236 1.55 6.31 -3.51
C THR A 236 1.44 6.54 -5.01
N LEU A 237 1.86 7.70 -5.52
CA LEU A 237 1.80 8.02 -6.94
C LEU A 237 2.68 7.09 -7.79
N ALA A 238 3.81 6.62 -7.26
CA ALA A 238 4.65 5.65 -7.93
C ALA A 238 3.92 4.31 -8.15
N THR A 239 3.20 3.79 -7.14
CA THR A 239 2.40 2.56 -7.32
C THR A 239 1.18 2.78 -8.23
N TYR A 240 0.59 3.98 -8.22
CA TYR A 240 -0.44 4.34 -9.20
C TYR A 240 0.11 4.33 -10.63
N MET A 241 1.31 4.86 -10.84
CA MET A 241 1.94 4.88 -12.16
C MET A 241 2.22 3.46 -12.68
N THR A 242 2.68 2.53 -11.83
CA THR A 242 2.84 1.12 -12.23
C THR A 242 1.50 0.45 -12.52
N GLY A 243 0.43 0.81 -11.79
CA GLY A 243 -0.95 0.43 -12.10
C GLY A 243 -1.41 0.90 -13.48
N CYS A 244 -1.15 2.17 -13.82
CA CYS A 244 -1.45 2.70 -15.15
C CYS A 244 -0.70 1.94 -16.25
N ILE A 245 0.59 1.63 -16.03
CA ILE A 245 1.38 0.84 -16.97
C ILE A 245 0.75 -0.55 -17.17
N ALA A 246 0.35 -1.24 -16.10
CA ALA A 246 -0.33 -2.52 -16.21
C ALA A 246 -1.65 -2.40 -17.01
N GLY A 247 -2.43 -1.34 -16.78
CA GLY A 247 -3.66 -1.08 -17.52
C GLY A 247 -3.45 -0.73 -19.00
N VAL A 248 -2.34 -0.09 -19.36
CA VAL A 248 -1.97 0.21 -20.76
C VAL A 248 -1.58 -1.05 -21.52
N PHE A 249 -0.89 -1.98 -20.86
CA PHE A 249 -0.43 -3.25 -21.48
C PHE A 249 -1.41 -4.41 -21.30
N ASP A 250 -2.60 -4.15 -20.77
CA ASP A 250 -3.69 -5.12 -20.74
C ASP A 250 -4.53 -5.02 -22.02
N PHE A 251 -4.31 -5.97 -22.93
CA PHE A 251 -5.02 -6.09 -24.20
C PHE A 251 -6.24 -7.03 -24.11
N GLY A 252 -6.69 -7.39 -22.91
CA GLY A 252 -7.82 -8.31 -22.71
C GLY A 252 -7.48 -9.78 -23.01
N ASN A 253 -6.20 -10.14 -23.01
CA ASN A 253 -5.77 -11.52 -23.21
C ASN A 253 -5.90 -12.33 -21.90
N PRO A 254 -6.72 -13.39 -21.85
CA PRO A 254 -6.90 -14.22 -20.64
C PRO A 254 -5.58 -14.83 -20.11
N ALA A 255 -4.60 -15.03 -20.99
CA ALA A 255 -3.29 -15.55 -20.64
C ALA A 255 -2.53 -14.65 -19.64
N ILE A 256 -2.88 -13.35 -19.57
CA ILE A 256 -2.34 -12.42 -18.57
C ILE A 256 -2.62 -12.95 -17.16
N LEU A 257 -3.80 -13.52 -16.92
CA LEU A 257 -4.14 -14.14 -15.65
C LEU A 257 -3.71 -15.61 -15.53
N GLY A 258 -3.23 -16.21 -16.61
CA GLY A 258 -2.94 -17.64 -16.69
C GLY A 258 -4.19 -18.50 -16.87
N LYS A 259 -5.23 -17.95 -17.51
CA LYS A 259 -6.44 -18.67 -17.94
C LYS A 259 -6.34 -19.11 -19.39
#